data_AF-A0A0N5C2U1-F1
#
_entry.id   AF-A0A0N5C2U1-F1
#
_cell.length_a   1.000
_cell.length_b   1.000
_cell.length_c   1.000
_cell.angle_alpha   90.00
_cell.angle_beta   90.00
_cell.angle_gamma   90.00
#
_symmetry.space_group_name_H-M   'P 1'
#
loop_
_entity.id
_entity.type
_entity.pdbx_description
1 polymer ?
#
loop_
_entity_poly.entity_id
_entity_poly.type
_entity_poly.pdbx_seq_one_letter_code
_entity_poly.pdbx_strand_id
1 'polypeptide(L)'
;MENSGYYQGDIKLSKLQAEYLIDTVAEIAEGLGADVSDIIGDAETRKKRKIDTRPNFIWDLKVPYVVDYRVDRNLIRKALDKLQSETCLEFIEYSGYIPSGEAGLKYFPGDGCYSNVGRQSLNELQEISIGPGCNFIPTIQHETMHIEIKYLKILINNVKDFAIENFLKLQLTDALDYGVPYDYGSAMHYNSHSFSKNGQPTMLPYIPMYEKTIGSKSEATFLDIMVLNLYYCEDICLNRITCKNNGYQDPNSCERCKCLKGFTGRDCSEIERNSLCENQELFADGTQKLLYVDGEKDCVYHIISKSRNKFRLK
;
A
#
# COMPACT_ATOMS: atom_id res chain seq x y z
N MET A 1 -11.34 5.62 -8.05
CA MET A 1 -11.22 4.74 -6.87
C MET A 1 -12.42 4.90 -5.93
N GLU A 2 -13.56 5.45 -6.36
CA GLU A 2 -14.78 5.53 -5.53
C GLU A 2 -15.93 4.81 -6.24
N ASN A 3 -15.92 3.48 -6.22
CA ASN A 3 -16.96 2.67 -6.84
C ASN A 3 -18.00 2.29 -5.77
N SER A 4 -19.27 2.60 -6.04
CA SER A 4 -20.37 2.21 -5.16
C SER A 4 -20.52 0.68 -5.16
N GLY A 5 -20.67 0.08 -3.97
CA GLY A 5 -20.81 -1.38 -3.81
C GLY A 5 -19.50 -2.16 -3.69
N TYR A 6 -18.35 -1.48 -3.68
CA TYR A 6 -17.04 -2.08 -3.41
C TYR A 6 -16.56 -1.69 -2.01
N TYR A 7 -15.93 -2.64 -1.30
CA TYR A 7 -15.32 -2.38 0.00
C TYR A 7 -14.14 -1.43 -0.16
N GLN A 8 -14.02 -0.47 0.75
CA GLN A 8 -13.13 0.69 0.60
C GLN A 8 -13.33 1.48 -0.72
N GLY A 9 -14.37 1.18 -1.51
CA GLY A 9 -14.67 1.76 -2.81
C GLY A 9 -13.83 1.25 -3.99
N ASP A 10 -12.82 0.43 -3.77
CA ASP A 10 -12.00 -0.18 -4.83
C ASP A 10 -11.64 -1.66 -4.57
N ILE A 11 -12.11 -2.24 -3.46
CA ILE A 11 -11.92 -3.66 -3.16
C ILE A 11 -13.19 -4.44 -3.47
N LYS A 12 -13.06 -5.43 -4.35
CA LYS A 12 -14.06 -6.48 -4.50
C LYS A 12 -13.79 -7.57 -3.47
N LEU A 13 -14.73 -7.81 -2.56
CA LEU A 13 -14.61 -8.90 -1.59
C LEU A 13 -15.15 -10.21 -2.20
N SER A 14 -14.49 -11.34 -1.93
CA SER A 14 -15.13 -12.64 -2.10
C SER A 14 -16.20 -12.86 -1.04
N LYS A 15 -17.08 -13.85 -1.26
CA LYS A 15 -18.12 -14.23 -0.29
C LYS A 15 -17.54 -14.49 1.10
N LEU A 16 -16.43 -15.22 1.19
CA LEU A 16 -15.75 -15.51 2.46
C LEU A 16 -15.17 -14.26 3.12
N GLN A 17 -14.59 -13.34 2.35
CA GLN A 17 -14.06 -12.08 2.87
C GLN A 17 -15.18 -11.16 3.37
N ALA A 18 -16.32 -11.13 2.67
CA ALA A 18 -17.50 -10.39 3.08
C ALA A 18 -18.13 -10.97 4.37
N GLU A 19 -18.28 -12.30 4.45
CA GLU A 19 -18.75 -12.99 5.66
C GLU A 19 -17.84 -12.70 6.86
N TYR A 20 -16.51 -12.77 6.68
CA TYR A 20 -15.55 -12.43 7.73
C TYR A 20 -15.66 -10.97 8.20
N LEU A 21 -15.83 -10.05 7.25
CA LEU A 21 -15.98 -8.63 7.57
C LEU A 21 -17.28 -8.38 8.34
N ILE A 22 -18.39 -9.02 7.96
CA ILE A 22 -19.68 -8.92 8.66
C ILE A 22 -19.54 -9.41 10.11
N ASP A 23 -18.92 -10.57 10.32
CA ASP A 23 -18.66 -11.12 11.66
C ASP A 23 -17.81 -10.15 12.49
N THR A 24 -16.76 -9.57 11.90
CA THR A 24 -15.87 -8.60 12.55
C THR A 24 -16.62 -7.33 12.96
N VAL A 25 -17.49 -6.83 12.09
CA VAL A 25 -18.30 -5.63 12.35
C VAL A 25 -19.30 -5.88 13.47
N ALA A 26 -19.95 -7.04 13.45
CA ALA A 26 -20.89 -7.42 14.49
C ALA A 26 -20.20 -7.48 15.86
N GLU A 27 -19.02 -8.10 15.96
CA GLU A 27 -18.24 -8.13 17.21
C GLU A 27 -17.85 -6.73 17.71
N ILE A 28 -17.41 -5.84 16.81
CA ILE A 28 -17.05 -4.45 17.18
C ILE A 28 -18.29 -3.69 17.66
N ALA A 29 -19.41 -3.83 16.97
CA ALA A 29 -20.66 -3.18 17.31
C ALA A 29 -21.21 -3.67 18.66
N GLU A 30 -21.18 -4.99 18.94
CA GLU A 30 -21.48 -5.55 20.26
C GLU A 30 -20.55 -5.00 21.35
N GLY A 31 -19.24 -4.94 21.08
CA GLY A 31 -18.26 -4.37 22.00
C GLY A 31 -18.45 -2.88 22.29
N LEU A 32 -19.16 -2.16 21.42
CA LEU A 32 -19.56 -0.77 21.58
C LEU A 32 -20.99 -0.61 22.12
N GLY A 33 -21.69 -1.72 22.42
CA GLY A 33 -23.04 -1.72 22.98
C GLY A 33 -24.17 -1.47 21.97
N ALA A 34 -23.93 -1.67 20.68
CA ALA A 34 -24.95 -1.62 19.64
C ALA A 34 -25.65 -2.98 19.49
N ASP A 35 -26.96 -2.95 19.22
CA ASP A 35 -27.75 -4.15 18.93
C ASP A 35 -27.52 -4.60 17.47
N VAL A 36 -27.01 -5.82 17.30
CA VAL A 36 -26.69 -6.42 15.98
C VAL A 36 -27.49 -7.69 15.71
N SER A 37 -28.55 -7.94 16.49
CA SER A 37 -29.39 -9.13 16.37
C SER A 37 -30.03 -9.30 14.98
N ASP A 38 -30.25 -8.19 14.26
CA ASP A 38 -30.76 -8.19 12.88
C ASP A 38 -29.67 -8.49 11.81
N ILE A 39 -28.39 -8.42 12.18
CA ILE A 39 -27.23 -8.60 11.28
C ILE A 39 -26.71 -10.04 11.34
N ILE A 40 -26.67 -10.62 12.53
CA ILE A 40 -26.23 -12.00 12.75
C ILE A 40 -27.45 -12.92 12.59
N GLY A 41 -27.72 -13.37 11.37
CA GLY A 41 -28.70 -14.46 11.17
C GLY A 41 -28.25 -15.71 11.93
N ASP A 42 -29.15 -16.33 12.70
CA ASP A 42 -28.96 -17.53 13.56
C ASP A 42 -27.87 -18.48 13.02
N ALA A 43 -26.62 -18.22 13.38
CA ALA A 43 -25.46 -19.04 13.04
C ALA A 43 -24.84 -19.50 14.35
N GLU A 44 -25.37 -20.63 14.83
CA GLU A 44 -24.82 -21.38 15.94
C GLU A 44 -23.31 -21.63 15.76
N THR A 45 -22.60 -21.55 16.89
CA THR A 45 -21.23 -22.01 17.15
C THR A 45 -20.06 -21.10 16.77
N ARG A 46 -19.73 -20.23 17.73
CA ARG A 46 -18.40 -19.73 18.11
C ARG A 46 -17.25 -20.67 17.65
N LYS A 47 -16.69 -20.45 16.46
CA LYS A 47 -15.42 -21.09 16.05
C LYS A 47 -14.26 -20.33 16.68
N LYS A 48 -13.40 -21.05 17.40
CA LYS A 48 -12.17 -20.51 17.99
C LYS A 48 -11.23 -19.97 16.90
N ARG A 49 -11.00 -18.66 16.99
CA ARG A 49 -9.90 -17.83 16.48
C ARG A 49 -8.69 -18.62 15.95
N LYS A 50 -8.47 -18.49 14.64
CA LYS A 50 -7.16 -18.59 14.01
C LYS A 50 -7.12 -17.49 12.96
N ILE A 51 -6.02 -16.73 12.94
CA ILE A 51 -5.57 -15.96 11.78
C ILE A 51 -5.77 -16.85 10.56
N ASP A 52 -6.44 -16.32 9.55
CA ASP A 52 -6.59 -17.03 8.29
C ASP A 52 -5.30 -16.95 7.47
N THR A 53 -4.28 -17.65 7.92
CA THR A 53 -3.07 -17.97 7.14
C THR A 53 -3.35 -19.11 6.16
N ARG A 54 -4.52 -19.14 5.51
CA ARG A 54 -4.76 -20.12 4.44
C ARG A 54 -3.82 -19.76 3.27
N PRO A 55 -2.92 -20.67 2.85
CA PRO A 55 -1.95 -20.44 1.76
C PRO A 55 -2.57 -20.12 0.39
N ASN A 56 -3.90 -20.13 0.29
CA ASN A 56 -4.62 -19.89 -0.95
C ASN A 56 -4.76 -18.40 -1.29
N PHE A 57 -4.63 -17.50 -0.31
CA PHE A 57 -4.80 -16.05 -0.52
C PHE A 57 -3.51 -15.29 -0.85
N ILE A 58 -2.36 -15.96 -0.77
CA ILE A 58 -1.06 -15.39 -1.10
C ILE A 58 -0.74 -15.79 -2.53
N TRP A 59 -0.29 -14.83 -3.34
CA TRP A 59 0.21 -15.12 -4.68
C TRP A 59 1.58 -15.78 -4.63
N ASP A 60 1.85 -16.67 -5.59
CA ASP A 60 3.21 -17.15 -5.81
C ASP A 60 4.08 -15.99 -6.35
N LEU A 61 5.40 -16.09 -6.20
CA LEU A 61 6.32 -15.05 -6.67
C LEU A 61 6.18 -14.75 -8.17
N LYS A 62 5.86 -15.79 -8.95
CA LYS A 62 5.52 -15.66 -10.35
C LYS A 62 4.02 -15.46 -10.47
N VAL A 63 3.62 -14.29 -10.93
CA VAL A 63 2.22 -13.89 -11.08
C VAL A 63 1.90 -13.80 -12.57
N PRO A 64 1.27 -14.84 -13.15
CA PRO A 64 0.81 -14.78 -14.54
C PRO A 64 -0.21 -13.65 -14.71
N TYR A 65 -0.16 -12.94 -15.83
CA TYR A 65 -1.18 -11.97 -16.17
C TYR A 65 -1.50 -11.91 -17.67
N VAL A 66 -2.72 -11.46 -17.98
CA VAL A 66 -3.19 -11.13 -19.33
C VAL A 66 -3.80 -9.74 -19.33
N VAL A 67 -3.73 -9.08 -20.48
CA VAL A 67 -4.33 -7.76 -20.69
C VAL A 67 -5.39 -7.86 -21.79
N ASP A 68 -6.62 -7.44 -21.47
CA ASP A 68 -7.68 -7.28 -22.46
C ASP A 68 -7.24 -6.27 -23.53
N TYR A 69 -7.56 -6.53 -24.80
CA TYR A 69 -7.13 -5.70 -25.93
C TYR A 69 -7.59 -4.23 -25.86
N ARG A 70 -8.60 -3.94 -25.02
CA ARG A 70 -9.14 -2.59 -24.80
C ARG A 70 -8.38 -1.80 -23.73
N VAL A 71 -7.49 -2.45 -22.98
CA VAL A 71 -6.63 -1.82 -21.96
C VAL A 71 -5.25 -1.57 -22.58
N ASP A 72 -4.61 -0.46 -22.22
CA ASP A 72 -3.26 -0.14 -22.71
C ASP A 72 -2.23 -1.11 -22.12
N ARG A 73 -1.91 -2.15 -22.90
CA ARG A 73 -0.92 -3.18 -22.58
C ARG A 73 0.46 -2.61 -22.22
N ASN A 74 0.91 -1.55 -22.90
CA ASN A 74 2.22 -0.97 -22.62
C ASN A 74 2.24 -0.24 -21.28
N LEU A 75 1.12 0.40 -20.92
CA LEU A 75 0.98 1.05 -19.64
C LEU A 75 0.95 0.05 -18.48
N ILE A 76 0.23 -1.07 -18.63
CA ILE A 76 0.24 -2.17 -17.65
C ILE A 76 1.66 -2.70 -17.46
N ARG A 77 2.35 -3.07 -18.55
CA ARG A 77 3.75 -3.52 -18.50
C ARG A 77 4.63 -2.55 -17.76
N LYS A 78 4.58 -1.26 -18.12
CA LYS A 78 5.40 -0.23 -17.48
C LYS A 78 5.13 -0.09 -15.98
N ALA A 79 3.88 -0.24 -15.54
CA ALA A 79 3.53 -0.19 -14.12
C ALA A 79 4.04 -1.42 -13.36
N LEU A 80 3.90 -2.61 -13.95
CA LEU A 80 4.39 -3.87 -13.39
C LEU A 80 5.90 -3.94 -13.37
N ASP A 81 6.58 -3.55 -14.45
CA ASP A 81 8.05 -3.50 -14.53
C ASP A 81 8.66 -2.67 -13.40
N LYS A 82 8.01 -1.57 -13.01
CA LYS A 82 8.42 -0.75 -11.87
C LYS A 82 8.24 -1.46 -10.52
N LEU A 83 7.21 -2.29 -10.36
CA LEU A 83 7.06 -3.12 -9.17
C LEU A 83 8.09 -4.25 -9.16
N GLN A 84 8.32 -4.91 -10.30
CA GLN A 84 9.33 -5.97 -10.44
C GLN A 84 10.75 -5.47 -10.19
N SER A 85 11.10 -4.27 -10.64
CA SER A 85 12.44 -3.72 -10.40
C SER A 85 12.72 -3.48 -8.92
N GLU A 86 11.66 -3.35 -8.13
CA GLU A 86 11.71 -2.93 -6.74
C GLU A 86 11.36 -4.06 -5.76
N THR A 87 10.88 -5.20 -6.25
CA THR A 87 10.45 -6.39 -5.48
C THR A 87 10.93 -7.69 -6.12
N CYS A 88 10.80 -8.82 -5.42
CA CYS A 88 11.07 -10.15 -5.98
C CYS A 88 9.90 -10.74 -6.80
N LEU A 89 8.78 -10.02 -6.93
CA LEU A 89 7.63 -10.48 -7.70
C LEU A 89 7.95 -10.43 -9.19
N GLU A 90 7.56 -11.46 -9.91
CA GLU A 90 7.75 -11.62 -11.36
C GLU A 90 6.38 -11.72 -12.04
N PHE A 91 5.95 -10.66 -12.72
CA PHE A 91 4.71 -10.61 -13.50
C PHE A 91 4.94 -11.17 -14.90
N ILE A 92 4.41 -12.36 -15.17
CA ILE A 92 4.59 -13.08 -16.43
C ILE A 92 3.42 -12.80 -17.37
N GLU A 93 3.67 -12.09 -18.47
CA GLU A 93 2.61 -11.79 -19.42
C GLU A 93 2.30 -12.94 -20.39
N TYR A 94 1.03 -13.27 -20.53
CA TYR A 94 0.53 -14.22 -21.51
C TYR A 94 -0.18 -13.50 -22.66
N SER A 95 0.03 -13.99 -23.89
CA SER A 95 -0.64 -13.46 -25.09
C SER A 95 -2.04 -14.05 -25.24
N GLY A 96 -3.03 -13.39 -24.63
CA GLY A 96 -4.45 -13.60 -24.93
C GLY A 96 -5.19 -14.60 -24.04
N TYR A 97 -4.52 -15.59 -23.45
CA TYR A 97 -5.12 -16.47 -22.43
C TYR A 97 -4.05 -17.08 -21.52
N ILE A 98 -4.41 -17.32 -20.26
CA ILE A 98 -3.67 -18.16 -19.32
C ILE A 98 -4.30 -19.57 -19.40
N PRO A 99 -3.49 -20.66 -19.38
CA PRO A 99 -4.01 -22.02 -19.44
C PRO A 99 -5.12 -22.27 -18.41
N SER A 100 -6.17 -22.98 -18.85
CA SER A 100 -7.26 -23.37 -17.95
C SER A 100 -6.72 -24.21 -16.80
N GLY A 101 -6.98 -23.79 -15.56
CA GLY A 101 -6.47 -24.44 -14.36
C GLY A 101 -5.31 -23.71 -13.66
N GLU A 102 -4.85 -22.58 -14.21
CA GLU A 102 -3.83 -21.72 -13.58
C GLU A 102 -4.44 -20.42 -13.05
N ALA A 103 -4.01 -20.00 -11.86
CA ALA A 103 -4.32 -18.67 -11.33
C ALA A 103 -3.53 -17.59 -12.07
N GLY A 104 -4.14 -16.42 -12.24
CA GLY A 104 -3.45 -15.24 -12.75
C GLY A 104 -4.30 -13.99 -12.71
N LEU A 105 -3.70 -12.87 -13.08
CA LEU A 105 -4.36 -11.57 -13.13
C LEU A 105 -4.90 -11.28 -14.54
N LYS A 106 -6.07 -10.67 -14.63
CA LYS A 106 -6.65 -10.21 -15.90
C LYS A 106 -7.01 -8.74 -15.81
N TYR A 107 -6.26 -7.89 -16.49
CA TYR A 107 -6.58 -6.47 -16.63
C TYR A 107 -7.66 -6.28 -17.69
N PHE A 108 -8.78 -5.64 -17.33
CA PHE A 108 -9.92 -5.47 -18.23
C PHE A 108 -10.58 -4.08 -18.08
N PRO A 109 -11.30 -3.58 -19.09
CA PRO A 109 -11.92 -2.25 -19.05
C PRO A 109 -13.28 -2.29 -18.34
N GLY A 110 -13.29 -2.44 -17.02
CA GLY A 110 -14.51 -2.36 -16.22
C GLY A 110 -14.96 -0.92 -15.95
N ASP A 111 -16.00 -0.79 -15.13
CA ASP A 111 -16.55 0.51 -14.72
C ASP A 111 -15.84 1.00 -13.45
N GLY A 112 -14.75 1.73 -13.65
CA GLY A 112 -13.91 2.28 -12.58
C GLY A 112 -12.63 1.49 -12.33
N CYS A 113 -11.95 1.80 -11.22
CA CYS A 113 -10.67 1.19 -10.82
C CYS A 113 -10.90 0.36 -9.55
N TYR A 114 -10.69 -0.95 -9.64
CA TYR A 114 -10.86 -1.87 -8.50
C TYR A 114 -10.15 -3.20 -8.71
N SER A 115 -9.86 -3.90 -7.62
CA SER A 115 -9.32 -5.26 -7.60
C SER A 115 -9.86 -6.05 -6.40
N ASN A 116 -9.68 -7.37 -6.40
CA ASN A 116 -9.84 -8.18 -5.19
C ASN A 116 -8.56 -8.10 -4.33
N VAL A 117 -8.70 -8.29 -3.01
CA VAL A 117 -7.54 -8.34 -2.11
C VAL A 117 -6.99 -9.76 -1.97
N GLY A 118 -5.69 -9.95 -2.17
CA GLY A 118 -5.04 -11.26 -2.19
C GLY A 118 -5.52 -12.14 -3.35
N ARG A 119 -4.96 -13.36 -3.45
CA ARG A 119 -5.34 -14.36 -4.46
C ARG A 119 -6.71 -14.96 -4.15
N GLN A 120 -7.66 -14.84 -5.07
CA GLN A 120 -9.01 -15.39 -4.85
C GLN A 120 -9.13 -16.89 -5.13
N SER A 121 -8.30 -17.41 -6.02
CA SER A 121 -8.41 -18.79 -6.51
C SER A 121 -7.04 -19.33 -6.93
N LEU A 122 -6.87 -20.65 -6.86
CA LEU A 122 -5.67 -21.35 -7.33
C LEU A 122 -5.70 -21.67 -8.83
N ASN A 123 -6.86 -21.55 -9.46
CA ASN A 123 -7.10 -22.07 -10.81
C ASN A 123 -7.99 -21.16 -11.67
N GLU A 124 -8.23 -19.92 -11.24
CA GLU A 124 -9.05 -18.95 -11.97
C GLU A 124 -8.35 -17.59 -12.09
N LEU A 125 -8.76 -16.84 -13.12
CA LEU A 125 -8.30 -15.48 -13.30
C LEU A 125 -8.99 -14.52 -12.34
N GLN A 126 -8.19 -13.74 -11.63
CA GLN A 126 -8.63 -12.61 -10.83
C GLN A 126 -8.62 -11.35 -11.70
N GLU A 127 -9.76 -10.69 -11.79
CA GLU A 127 -9.93 -9.53 -12.65
C GLU A 127 -9.53 -8.22 -11.93
N ILE A 128 -8.76 -7.39 -12.61
CA ILE A 128 -8.38 -6.03 -12.19
C ILE A 128 -9.00 -5.05 -13.18
N SER A 129 -9.90 -4.20 -12.68
CA SER A 129 -10.61 -3.23 -13.52
C SER A 129 -9.76 -1.99 -13.75
N ILE A 130 -9.48 -1.69 -15.02
CA ILE A 130 -8.83 -0.46 -15.47
C ILE A 130 -9.81 0.25 -16.40
N GLY A 131 -10.80 0.91 -15.79
CA GLY A 131 -11.83 1.65 -16.50
C GLY A 131 -11.43 3.06 -16.93
N PRO A 132 -12.39 3.84 -17.46
CA PRO A 132 -12.18 5.25 -17.79
C PRO A 132 -11.63 6.04 -16.59
N GLY A 133 -10.52 6.75 -16.78
CA GLY A 133 -9.86 7.52 -15.73
C GLY A 133 -8.85 6.73 -14.86
N CYS A 134 -8.66 5.43 -15.12
CA CYS A 134 -7.70 4.59 -14.38
C CYS A 134 -6.37 4.37 -15.11
N ASN A 135 -6.20 4.93 -16.31
CA ASN A 135 -5.04 4.75 -17.18
C ASN A 135 -3.82 5.58 -16.73
N PHE A 136 -3.38 5.38 -15.50
CA PHE A 136 -2.18 6.01 -14.93
C PHE A 136 -1.36 4.97 -14.18
N ILE A 137 -0.02 5.06 -14.27
CA ILE A 137 0.90 4.13 -13.59
C ILE A 137 0.59 4.01 -12.08
N PRO A 138 0.43 5.13 -11.32
CA PRO A 138 0.08 5.05 -9.90
C PRO A 138 -1.20 4.26 -9.63
N THR A 139 -2.23 4.43 -10.46
CA THR A 139 -3.50 3.72 -10.29
C THR A 139 -3.36 2.24 -10.59
N ILE A 140 -2.65 1.87 -11.66
CA ILE A 140 -2.40 0.47 -11.98
C ILE A 140 -1.58 -0.20 -10.87
N GLN A 141 -0.56 0.48 -10.35
CA GLN A 141 0.21 -0.03 -9.20
C GLN A 141 -0.68 -0.20 -7.97
N HIS A 142 -1.52 0.79 -7.63
CA HIS A 142 -2.47 0.70 -6.53
C HIS A 142 -3.38 -0.54 -6.65
N GLU A 143 -4.04 -0.72 -7.81
CA GLU A 143 -4.95 -1.84 -7.99
C GLU A 143 -4.23 -3.19 -8.01
N THR A 144 -2.99 -3.22 -8.51
CA THR A 144 -2.14 -4.42 -8.48
C THR A 144 -1.71 -4.73 -7.05
N MET A 145 -1.37 -3.71 -6.25
CA MET A 145 -0.91 -3.88 -4.88
C MET A 145 -1.98 -4.39 -3.92
N HIS A 146 -3.28 -4.33 -4.27
CA HIS A 146 -4.33 -5.05 -3.54
C HIS A 146 -4.06 -6.55 -3.43
N ILE A 147 -3.14 -7.15 -4.23
CA ILE A 147 -2.69 -8.52 -3.97
C ILE A 147 -2.07 -8.73 -2.57
N GLU A 148 -1.76 -7.66 -1.85
CA GLU A 148 -1.30 -7.63 -0.47
C GLU A 148 -2.29 -6.81 0.42
N ILE A 149 -2.52 -7.21 1.68
CA ILE A 149 -3.65 -6.75 2.52
C ILE A 149 -3.46 -5.31 3.07
N LYS A 150 -4.56 -4.60 3.44
CA LYS A 150 -4.62 -3.15 3.78
C LYS A 150 -4.67 -2.76 5.27
N TYR A 151 -4.41 -1.47 5.54
CA TYR A 151 -4.68 -0.70 6.78
C TYR A 151 -5.46 0.59 6.47
N LEU A 152 -6.23 1.16 7.44
CA LEU A 152 -6.61 2.60 7.51
C LEU A 152 -7.43 2.95 8.79
N LYS A 153 -7.52 4.24 9.21
CA LYS A 153 -8.33 4.79 10.34
C LYS A 153 -9.13 6.05 9.91
N ILE A 154 -10.41 6.20 10.33
CA ILE A 154 -11.36 7.20 9.74
C ILE A 154 -12.23 8.01 10.73
N LEU A 155 -12.75 9.15 10.24
CA LEU A 155 -13.75 10.04 10.85
C LEU A 155 -15.15 9.81 10.23
N ILE A 156 -16.02 9.08 10.93
CA ILE A 156 -17.29 8.54 10.39
C ILE A 156 -18.34 9.61 10.03
N ASN A 157 -18.34 10.78 10.68
CA ASN A 157 -19.46 11.74 10.57
C ASN A 157 -19.59 12.43 9.20
N ASN A 158 -18.52 12.48 8.40
CA ASN A 158 -18.50 13.14 7.09
C ASN A 158 -18.68 12.18 5.91
N VAL A 159 -18.80 10.89 6.20
CA VAL A 159 -18.87 9.80 5.23
C VAL A 159 -20.30 9.64 4.69
N LYS A 160 -20.45 9.32 3.40
CA LYS A 160 -21.73 8.87 2.81
C LYS A 160 -22.21 7.61 3.54
N ASP A 161 -23.49 7.53 3.88
CA ASP A 161 -23.99 6.47 4.77
C ASP A 161 -23.70 5.04 4.24
N PHE A 162 -23.75 4.84 2.91
CA PHE A 162 -23.38 3.55 2.27
C PHE A 162 -21.87 3.26 2.23
N ALA A 163 -21.02 4.25 2.53
CA ALA A 163 -19.57 4.15 2.49
C ALA A 163 -18.96 4.04 3.90
N ILE A 164 -19.75 3.92 4.97
CA ILE A 164 -19.23 3.72 6.33
C ILE A 164 -18.45 2.40 6.42
N GLU A 165 -18.90 1.37 5.71
CA GLU A 165 -18.24 0.07 5.67
C GLU A 165 -16.84 0.15 5.06
N ASN A 166 -16.64 1.04 4.09
CA ASN A 166 -15.35 1.30 3.42
C ASN A 166 -14.24 1.80 4.35
N PHE A 167 -14.60 2.05 5.61
CA PHE A 167 -13.76 2.68 6.59
C PHE A 167 -13.65 1.90 7.89
N LEU A 168 -14.16 0.67 7.90
CA LEU A 168 -13.99 -0.25 9.00
C LEU A 168 -12.53 -0.69 9.07
N LYS A 169 -11.95 -0.58 10.27
CA LYS A 169 -10.60 -1.06 10.55
C LYS A 169 -10.59 -2.58 10.58
N LEU A 170 -9.62 -3.19 9.92
CA LEU A 170 -9.19 -4.55 10.26
C LEU A 170 -8.68 -4.53 11.71
N GLN A 171 -8.99 -5.58 12.49
CA GLN A 171 -8.44 -5.71 13.84
C GLN A 171 -6.92 -5.84 13.75
N LEU A 172 -6.20 -5.28 14.73
CA LEU A 172 -4.73 -5.33 14.80
C LEU A 172 -4.16 -6.77 14.82
N THR A 173 -4.97 -7.77 15.18
CA THR A 173 -4.59 -9.19 15.13
C THR A 173 -4.53 -9.77 13.72
N ASP A 174 -5.15 -9.08 12.76
CA ASP A 174 -5.28 -9.55 11.37
C ASP A 174 -4.29 -8.84 10.44
N ALA A 175 -3.52 -7.89 10.99
CA ALA A 175 -2.68 -6.99 10.22
C ALA A 175 -1.23 -7.05 10.76
N LEU A 176 -0.36 -7.75 10.03
CA LEU A 176 1.09 -7.78 10.28
C LEU A 176 1.73 -6.48 9.80
N ASP A 177 1.99 -5.55 10.72
CA ASP A 177 2.52 -4.22 10.35
C ASP A 177 4.01 -4.24 10.02
N TYR A 178 4.67 -5.39 10.18
CA TYR A 178 6.11 -5.61 10.01
C TYR A 178 6.99 -4.56 10.73
N GLY A 179 6.45 -3.84 11.72
CA GLY A 179 7.09 -2.67 12.33
C GLY A 179 7.32 -1.47 11.39
N VAL A 180 6.68 -1.45 10.22
CA VAL A 180 6.76 -0.34 9.24
C VAL A 180 5.88 0.82 9.72
N PRO A 181 6.40 2.06 9.75
CA PRO A 181 5.61 3.22 10.17
C PRO A 181 4.49 3.54 9.18
N TYR A 182 3.40 4.12 9.69
CA TYR A 182 2.28 4.55 8.86
C TYR A 182 2.71 5.60 7.82
N ASP A 183 2.49 5.30 6.54
CA ASP A 183 2.82 6.19 5.44
C ASP A 183 1.60 6.98 4.97
N TYR A 184 1.53 8.26 5.35
CA TYR A 184 0.49 9.17 4.85
C TYR A 184 0.53 9.36 3.34
N GLY A 185 1.70 9.19 2.70
CA GLY A 185 1.90 9.36 1.26
C GLY A 185 1.78 8.06 0.47
N SER A 186 1.47 6.94 1.12
CA SER A 186 1.32 5.63 0.49
C SER A 186 0.40 5.71 -0.72
N ALA A 187 0.77 5.01 -1.79
CA ALA A 187 -0.07 4.85 -2.97
C ALA A 187 -1.42 4.21 -2.60
N MET A 188 -1.48 3.45 -1.49
CA MET A 188 -2.70 2.81 -0.97
C MET A 188 -3.56 3.73 -0.10
N HIS A 189 -3.12 4.96 0.19
CA HIS A 189 -3.84 5.88 1.05
C HIS A 189 -4.86 6.73 0.27
N TYR A 190 -6.11 6.78 0.74
CA TYR A 190 -7.13 7.64 0.15
C TYR A 190 -6.87 9.14 0.34
N ASN A 191 -7.52 9.95 -0.51
CA ASN A 191 -7.54 11.40 -0.37
C ASN A 191 -8.40 11.84 0.83
N SER A 192 -8.06 12.99 1.43
CA SER A 192 -8.82 13.57 2.55
C SER A 192 -10.31 13.74 2.29
N HIS A 193 -10.74 13.89 1.04
CA HIS A 193 -12.13 14.09 0.65
C HIS A 193 -12.82 12.83 0.10
N SER A 194 -12.12 11.69 0.11
CA SER A 194 -12.68 10.46 -0.48
C SER A 194 -13.99 10.07 0.19
N PHE A 195 -15.01 9.76 -0.60
CA PHE A 195 -16.37 9.41 -0.14
C PHE A 195 -17.12 10.52 0.62
N SER A 196 -16.71 11.79 0.45
CA SER A 196 -17.39 12.93 1.07
C SER A 196 -18.81 13.12 0.54
N LYS A 197 -19.77 13.33 1.45
CA LYS A 197 -21.17 13.64 1.08
C LYS A 197 -21.47 15.12 0.92
N ASN A 198 -20.59 15.99 1.43
CA ASN A 198 -20.82 17.42 1.58
C ASN A 198 -19.62 18.27 1.13
N GLY A 199 -18.65 17.65 0.44
CA GLY A 199 -17.40 18.30 0.01
C GLY A 199 -16.44 18.60 1.16
N GLN A 200 -16.73 18.19 2.40
CA GLN A 200 -15.82 18.31 3.54
C GLN A 200 -14.92 17.08 3.66
N PRO A 201 -13.73 17.19 4.28
CA PRO A 201 -12.83 16.06 4.44
C PRO A 201 -13.45 14.94 5.29
N THR A 202 -13.33 13.70 4.82
CA THR A 202 -13.71 12.46 5.52
C THR A 202 -12.56 11.88 6.34
N MET A 203 -11.32 12.27 6.03
CA MET A 203 -10.13 11.85 6.76
C MET A 203 -9.18 13.02 6.92
N LEU A 204 -8.61 13.13 8.11
CA LEU A 204 -7.56 14.10 8.42
C LEU A 204 -6.36 13.36 9.01
N PRO A 205 -5.13 13.72 8.63
CA PRO A 205 -3.96 13.13 9.24
C PRO A 205 -3.89 13.55 10.71
N TYR A 206 -3.39 12.66 11.57
CA TYR A 206 -3.21 12.98 12.98
C TYR A 206 -2.21 14.13 13.17
N ILE A 207 -1.20 14.21 12.30
CA ILE A 207 -0.23 15.30 12.26
C ILE A 207 -0.64 16.24 11.11
N PRO A 208 -1.08 17.48 11.40
CA PRO A 208 -1.61 18.39 10.37
C PRO A 208 -0.66 18.73 9.23
N MET A 209 0.66 18.61 9.45
CA MET A 209 1.67 18.86 8.40
C MET A 209 1.56 17.88 7.21
N TYR A 210 0.90 16.73 7.37
CA TYR A 210 0.68 15.75 6.31
C TYR A 210 -0.64 15.95 5.53
N GLU A 211 -1.37 17.04 5.76
CA GLU A 211 -2.66 17.29 5.08
C GLU A 211 -2.51 17.29 3.56
N LYS A 212 -1.37 17.80 3.06
CA LYS A 212 -1.03 17.80 1.63
C LYS A 212 -0.35 16.52 1.14
N THR A 213 -0.07 15.57 2.04
CA THR A 213 0.60 14.30 1.72
C THR A 213 -0.41 13.19 1.46
N ILE A 214 -1.52 13.16 2.20
CA ILE A 214 -2.55 12.13 2.05
C ILE A 214 -3.27 12.17 0.70
N GLY A 215 -3.52 10.99 0.13
CA GLY A 215 -4.10 10.85 -1.20
C GLY A 215 -3.19 11.33 -2.32
N SER A 216 -1.87 11.27 -2.09
CA SER A 216 -0.89 11.46 -3.15
C SER A 216 -1.21 10.54 -4.32
N LYS A 217 -1.15 11.07 -5.55
CA LYS A 217 -1.26 10.28 -6.78
C LYS A 217 0.11 9.81 -7.26
N SER A 218 1.04 9.60 -6.33
CA SER A 218 2.37 9.09 -6.62
C SER A 218 2.34 7.59 -6.85
N GLU A 219 3.36 7.10 -7.56
CA GLU A 219 3.68 5.68 -7.63
C GLU A 219 3.97 5.09 -6.23
N ALA A 220 4.06 3.77 -6.14
CA ALA A 220 4.37 3.06 -4.90
C ALA A 220 5.56 3.69 -4.17
N THR A 221 5.36 4.04 -2.90
CA THR A 221 6.40 4.67 -2.07
C THR A 221 7.45 3.66 -1.63
N PHE A 222 8.55 4.15 -1.04
CA PHE A 222 9.56 3.27 -0.44
C PHE A 222 8.96 2.32 0.60
N LEU A 223 8.01 2.80 1.41
CA LEU A 223 7.38 2.01 2.47
C LEU A 223 6.35 1.05 1.90
N ASP A 224 5.60 1.43 0.86
CA ASP A 224 4.74 0.52 0.10
C ASP A 224 5.54 -0.69 -0.41
N ILE A 225 6.69 -0.44 -1.03
CA ILE A 225 7.55 -1.52 -1.53
C ILE A 225 8.21 -2.32 -0.40
N MET A 226 8.56 -1.66 0.71
CA MET A 226 9.12 -2.33 1.88
C MET A 226 8.15 -3.38 2.42
N VAL A 227 6.87 -3.04 2.55
CA VAL A 227 5.83 -3.95 3.02
C VAL A 227 5.68 -5.14 2.07
N LEU A 228 5.57 -4.90 0.75
CA LEU A 228 5.54 -5.97 -0.25
C LEU A 228 6.75 -6.92 -0.15
N ASN A 229 7.95 -6.38 0.06
CA ASN A 229 9.16 -7.18 0.18
C ASN A 229 9.26 -7.95 1.49
N LEU A 230 8.77 -7.39 2.59
CA LEU A 230 8.67 -8.11 3.87
C LEU A 230 7.61 -9.21 3.80
N TYR A 231 6.56 -9.02 3.00
CA TYR A 231 5.50 -10.01 2.82
C TYR A 231 5.88 -11.15 1.88
N TYR A 232 6.37 -10.83 0.67
CA TYR A 232 6.64 -11.82 -0.38
C TYR A 232 8.10 -12.26 -0.44
N CYS A 233 9.04 -11.40 -0.07
CA CYS A 233 10.44 -11.53 -0.44
C CYS A 233 11.37 -11.80 0.73
N GLU A 234 10.83 -12.01 1.93
CA GLU A 234 11.63 -12.22 3.14
C GLU A 234 12.64 -13.36 2.92
N ASP A 235 12.24 -14.49 2.33
CA ASP A 235 13.09 -15.68 2.20
C ASP A 235 13.94 -15.77 0.93
N ILE A 236 13.97 -14.72 0.10
CA ILE A 236 14.76 -14.72 -1.15
C ILE A 236 16.26 -14.74 -0.87
N CYS A 237 16.70 -13.94 0.10
CA CYS A 237 18.10 -13.82 0.45
C CYS A 237 18.49 -14.78 1.56
N LEU A 238 19.27 -15.82 1.20
CA LEU A 238 19.76 -16.84 2.14
C LEU A 238 20.66 -16.26 3.24
N ASN A 239 21.44 -15.23 2.90
CA ASN A 239 22.31 -14.53 3.85
C ASN A 239 21.65 -13.21 4.26
N ARG A 240 21.61 -12.92 5.57
CA ARG A 240 21.11 -11.65 6.09
C ARG A 240 22.25 -10.64 6.23
N ILE A 241 21.98 -9.40 5.81
CA ILE A 241 22.84 -8.25 6.08
C ILE A 241 22.10 -7.24 6.96
N THR A 242 22.83 -6.42 7.71
CA THR A 242 22.24 -5.34 8.49
C THR A 242 22.17 -4.07 7.67
N CYS A 243 20.98 -3.49 7.55
CA CYS A 243 20.75 -2.20 6.93
C CYS A 243 20.59 -1.10 7.98
N LYS A 244 21.08 0.10 7.67
CA LYS A 244 21.00 1.30 8.52
C LYS A 244 19.91 2.24 8.02
N ASN A 245 19.59 3.26 8.82
CA ASN A 245 18.73 4.38 8.43
C ASN A 245 17.37 3.97 7.84
N ASN A 246 16.75 2.92 8.39
CA ASN A 246 15.48 2.33 7.94
C ASN A 246 15.52 1.74 6.52
N GLY A 247 16.72 1.43 6.00
CA GLY A 247 16.86 0.56 4.84
C GLY A 247 16.55 -0.89 5.17
N TYR A 248 16.33 -1.71 4.15
CA TYR A 248 16.15 -3.16 4.25
C TYR A 248 16.92 -3.87 3.16
N GLN A 249 17.13 -5.18 3.30
CA GLN A 249 17.91 -5.95 2.35
C GLN A 249 17.18 -5.99 1.00
N ASP A 250 17.89 -5.67 -0.08
CA ASP A 250 17.30 -5.69 -1.43
C ASP A 250 17.12 -7.15 -1.88
N PRO A 251 15.89 -7.63 -2.12
CA PRO A 251 15.67 -9.01 -2.53
C PRO A 251 16.17 -9.30 -3.95
N ASN A 252 16.33 -8.27 -4.79
CA ASN A 252 16.89 -8.42 -6.14
C ASN A 252 18.43 -8.36 -6.15
N SER A 253 19.03 -7.94 -5.03
CA SER A 253 20.49 -7.85 -4.88
C SER A 253 20.89 -8.09 -3.43
N CYS A 254 20.88 -9.35 -3.01
CA CYS A 254 21.07 -9.77 -1.61
C CYS A 254 22.34 -9.28 -0.91
N GLU A 255 23.33 -8.77 -1.64
CA GLU A 255 24.56 -8.23 -1.05
C GLU A 255 24.45 -6.76 -0.62
N ARG A 256 23.35 -6.06 -0.94
CA ARG A 256 23.15 -4.64 -0.62
C ARG A 256 21.78 -4.39 0.00
N CYS A 257 21.68 -3.25 0.65
CA CYS A 257 20.44 -2.70 1.15
C CYS A 257 19.80 -1.79 0.12
N LYS A 258 18.47 -1.76 0.17
CA LYS A 258 17.64 -0.74 -0.43
C LYS A 258 17.47 0.40 0.56
N CYS A 259 17.79 1.61 0.12
CA CYS A 259 17.92 2.77 0.99
C CYS A 259 16.75 3.74 0.83
N LEU A 260 16.28 4.28 1.96
CA LEU A 260 15.37 5.40 1.94
C LEU A 260 16.05 6.59 1.24
N LYS A 261 15.29 7.31 0.40
CA LYS A 261 15.81 8.45 -0.37
C LYS A 261 16.62 9.40 0.52
N GLY A 262 17.82 9.73 0.04
CA GLY A 262 18.80 10.55 0.76
C GLY A 262 19.90 9.74 1.45
N PHE A 263 19.78 8.42 1.52
CA PHE A 263 20.83 7.50 1.96
C PHE A 263 21.28 6.59 0.82
N THR A 264 22.54 6.16 0.86
CA THR A 264 23.16 5.31 -0.17
C THR A 264 24.22 4.38 0.44
N GLY A 265 24.99 3.70 -0.42
CA GLY A 265 26.00 2.74 -0.02
C GLY A 265 25.42 1.33 0.14
N ARG A 266 26.30 0.38 0.50
CA ARG A 266 25.93 -1.05 0.61
C ARG A 266 24.92 -1.30 1.73
N ASP A 267 25.01 -0.58 2.84
CA ASP A 267 24.21 -0.79 4.05
C ASP A 267 23.34 0.42 4.41
N CYS A 268 23.21 1.40 3.50
CA CYS A 268 22.49 2.66 3.71
C CYS A 268 23.10 3.58 4.80
N SER A 269 24.37 3.38 5.17
CA SER A 269 25.06 4.26 6.12
C SER A 269 25.56 5.57 5.50
N GLU A 270 25.71 5.60 4.18
CA GLU A 270 26.22 6.77 3.46
C GLU A 270 25.08 7.72 3.09
N ILE A 271 25.41 8.98 2.86
CA ILE A 271 24.46 10.03 2.45
C ILE A 271 24.61 10.29 0.96
N GLU A 272 23.49 10.48 0.27
CA GLU A 272 23.50 10.93 -1.13
C GLU A 272 24.13 12.33 -1.23
N ARG A 273 25.30 12.42 -1.87
CA ARG A 273 26.01 13.67 -2.09
C ARG A 273 25.85 14.17 -3.51
N ASN A 274 25.67 15.47 -3.65
CA ASN A 274 25.74 16.17 -4.92
C ASN A 274 26.84 17.22 -4.82
N SER A 275 27.83 17.14 -5.70
CA SER A 275 28.99 18.03 -5.71
C SER A 275 28.65 19.50 -5.97
N LEU A 276 27.46 19.79 -6.51
CA LEU A 276 26.92 21.14 -6.70
C LEU A 276 26.27 21.73 -5.43
N CYS A 277 26.14 20.94 -4.37
CA CYS A 277 25.48 21.28 -3.13
C CYS A 277 26.48 21.38 -2.00
N GLU A 278 26.57 22.56 -1.38
CA GLU A 278 27.45 22.79 -0.25
C GLU A 278 26.77 22.37 1.07
N ASN A 279 27.57 21.91 2.04
CA ASN A 279 27.14 21.67 3.42
C ASN A 279 25.89 20.79 3.57
N GLN A 280 25.92 19.61 2.94
CA GLN A 280 24.81 18.64 2.97
C GLN A 280 24.56 17.99 4.34
N GLU A 281 25.45 18.18 5.32
CA GLU A 281 25.27 17.73 6.71
C GLU A 281 25.20 18.94 7.64
N LEU A 282 24.08 19.11 8.33
CA LEU A 282 23.80 20.26 9.18
C LEU A 282 23.51 19.80 10.60
N PHE A 283 24.30 20.29 11.56
CA PHE A 283 24.07 19.98 12.97
C PHE A 283 23.11 21.00 13.60
N ALA A 284 22.01 20.54 14.18
CA ALA A 284 21.10 21.35 14.97
C ALA A 284 21.70 21.58 16.38
N ASP A 285 22.48 22.66 16.51
CA ASP A 285 23.23 23.04 17.72
C ASP A 285 22.53 24.14 18.56
N GLY A 286 21.30 24.51 18.20
CA GLY A 286 20.54 25.58 18.85
C GLY A 286 20.68 26.94 18.18
N THR A 287 21.49 27.06 17.12
CA THR A 287 21.58 28.28 16.31
C THR A 287 20.66 28.21 15.10
N GLN A 288 20.16 29.36 14.65
CA GLN A 288 19.45 29.46 13.38
C GLN A 288 20.47 29.38 12.24
N LYS A 289 20.27 28.41 11.34
CA LYS A 289 21.10 28.22 10.14
C LYS A 289 20.23 28.48 8.92
N LEU A 290 20.79 29.19 7.93
CA LEU A 290 20.11 29.46 6.67
C LEU A 290 20.58 28.42 5.66
N LEU A 291 19.62 27.72 5.05
CA LEU A 291 19.89 26.81 3.94
C LEU A 291 19.64 27.56 2.64
N TYR A 292 20.71 27.77 1.85
CA TYR A 292 20.63 28.45 0.57
C TYR A 292 21.02 27.49 -0.54
N VAL A 293 20.12 27.33 -1.52
CA VAL A 293 20.30 26.50 -2.71
C VAL A 293 19.98 27.37 -3.91
N ASP A 294 20.95 27.53 -4.82
CA ASP A 294 20.79 28.34 -6.03
C ASP A 294 21.10 27.50 -7.28
N GLY A 295 20.39 27.82 -8.37
CA GLY A 295 20.42 27.10 -9.64
C GLY A 295 19.58 25.82 -9.66
N GLU A 296 19.60 25.14 -10.81
CA GLU A 296 18.92 23.87 -11.02
C GLU A 296 19.82 22.72 -10.53
N LYS A 297 19.50 22.19 -9.34
CA LYS A 297 20.23 21.08 -8.73
C LYS A 297 19.38 20.34 -7.69
N ASP A 298 19.62 19.04 -7.58
CA ASP A 298 19.00 18.19 -6.56
C ASP A 298 19.95 18.02 -5.38
N CYS A 299 19.63 18.65 -4.25
CA CYS A 299 20.41 18.58 -3.03
C CYS A 299 19.70 17.79 -1.93
N VAL A 300 20.41 16.86 -1.31
CA VAL A 300 19.95 16.17 -0.10
C VAL A 300 20.65 16.77 1.10
N TYR A 301 19.88 17.20 2.11
CA TYR A 301 20.41 17.76 3.36
C TYR A 301 20.01 16.90 4.55
N HIS A 302 21.00 16.44 5.30
CA HIS A 302 20.81 15.69 6.54
C HIS A 302 20.95 16.63 7.73
N ILE A 303 19.85 16.80 8.47
CA ILE A 303 19.83 17.64 9.67
C ILE A 303 19.94 16.76 10.90
N ILE A 304 21.11 16.80 11.53
CA ILE A 304 21.50 15.91 12.61
C ILE A 304 21.34 16.65 13.93
N SER A 305 20.65 16.02 14.88
CA SER A 305 20.37 16.59 16.20
C SER A 305 20.80 15.62 17.29
N LYS A 306 21.27 16.12 18.44
CA LYS A 306 21.50 15.26 19.61
C LYS A 306 20.17 14.62 20.04
N SER A 307 20.23 13.38 20.53
CA SER A 307 19.04 12.61 20.97
C SER A 307 18.07 13.47 21.78
N ARG A 308 16.78 13.44 21.38
CA ARG A 308 15.62 14.17 21.97
C ARG A 308 15.50 15.66 21.66
N ASN A 309 16.44 16.29 20.96
CA ASN A 309 16.30 17.68 20.55
C ASN A 309 15.44 17.80 19.29
N LYS A 310 14.32 18.53 19.39
CA LYS A 310 13.48 18.88 18.24
C LYS A 310 14.04 20.12 17.56
N PHE A 311 14.06 20.13 16.24
CA PHE A 311 14.34 21.31 15.44
C PHE A 311 13.12 21.66 14.60
N ARG A 312 13.07 22.90 14.10
CA ARG A 312 12.01 23.38 13.22
C ARG A 312 12.64 23.87 11.94
N LEU A 313 12.23 23.26 10.83
CA LEU A 313 12.40 23.83 9.51
C LEU A 313 11.33 24.91 9.32
N LYS A 314 11.74 26.08 8.83
CA LYS A 314 10.87 27.20 8.50
C LYS A 314 11.01 27.51 7.02
#